data_AF-T1A951-F1
#
_entry.id   AF-T1A951-F1
#
_cell.length_a   1.000
_cell.length_b   1.000
_cell.length_c   1.000
_cell.angle_alpha   90.00
_cell.angle_beta   90.00
_cell.angle_gamma   90.00
#
_symmetry.space_group_name_H-M   'P 1'
#
loop_
_entity.id
_entity.type
_entity.pdbx_description
1 polymer ?
#
loop_
_entity_poly.entity_id
_entity_poly.type
_entity_poly.pdbx_seq_one_letter_code
_entity_poly.pdbx_strand_id
1 'polypeptide(L)'
;MRLNRLVLRNFGLFRGEQTLDLSPRGGDEHRPIILVGGHNGAGKTTLLEAVRICLHGRLALGSRVTDVTYQSYLRERLHRAADLHSAAAYASVGLEFEYSHLGKKSRYFVQRGWEPRGGAGVKEGIRVLRDDEPLDEVDSELWSDFVRSLVPPGVAQLFFFDGEKIKRLAEEETEALALGESIKALLGLDLVERLQADLDVFSAKQARRTARAKTAGRLRELDKELKRLNGELEKIEEDAARFGDEHAKLGAQILSVEERLAQG
;
A
#
# COMPACT_ATOMS: atom_id res chain seq x y z
N MET A 1 16.48 -7.02 15.82
CA MET A 1 17.00 -6.26 14.65
C MET A 1 18.39 -5.76 14.98
N ARG A 2 19.32 -5.72 14.02
CA ARG A 2 20.65 -5.11 14.17
C ARG A 2 20.91 -4.16 13.00
N LEU A 3 21.26 -2.90 13.25
CA LEU A 3 21.65 -1.97 12.20
C LEU A 3 23.10 -2.24 11.79
N ASN A 4 23.39 -2.25 10.49
CA ASN A 4 24.73 -2.51 9.98
C ASN A 4 25.33 -1.31 9.26
N ARG A 5 24.52 -0.54 8.52
CA ARG A 5 25.02 0.57 7.71
C ARG A 5 23.96 1.63 7.47
N LEU A 6 24.36 2.90 7.54
CA LEU A 6 23.54 4.06 7.16
C LEU A 6 24.22 4.79 6.02
N VAL A 7 23.52 5.01 4.92
CA VAL A 7 23.99 5.73 3.73
C VAL A 7 23.15 6.99 3.57
N LEU A 8 23.79 8.15 3.44
CA LEU A 8 23.13 9.44 3.25
C LEU A 8 23.64 10.05 1.97
N ARG A 9 22.73 10.55 1.13
CA ARG A 9 23.09 11.31 -0.07
C ARG A 9 22.40 12.66 -0.04
N ASN A 10 23.18 13.74 0.03
CA ASN A 10 22.66 15.12 0.02
C ASN A 10 21.53 15.36 1.04
N PHE A 11 21.60 14.73 2.20
CA PHE A 11 20.54 14.78 3.23
C PHE A 11 20.91 15.77 4.34
N GLY A 12 20.17 16.88 4.43
CA GLY A 12 20.40 17.94 5.42
C GLY A 12 21.82 18.49 5.33
N LEU A 13 22.61 18.29 6.40
CA LEU A 13 23.99 18.77 6.49
C LEU A 13 24.99 17.92 5.70
N PHE A 14 24.61 16.70 5.30
CA PHE A 14 25.51 15.75 4.66
C PHE A 14 25.52 15.94 3.14
N ARG A 15 26.60 16.53 2.61
CA ARG A 15 26.83 16.70 1.16
C ARG A 15 27.37 15.41 0.53
N GLY A 16 26.93 15.12 -0.70
CA GLY A 16 27.39 13.95 -1.43
C GLY A 16 26.94 12.68 -0.74
N GLU A 17 27.61 11.57 -1.04
CA GLU A 17 27.36 10.30 -0.38
C GLU A 17 28.23 10.16 0.87
N GLN A 18 27.60 9.87 2.00
CA GLN A 18 28.23 9.63 3.29
C GLN A 18 27.76 8.27 3.79
N THR A 19 28.70 7.39 4.15
CA THR A 19 28.38 6.07 4.68
C THR A 19 28.90 5.94 6.10
N LEU A 20 28.03 5.53 7.00
CA LEU A 20 28.34 5.24 8.39
C LEU A 20 28.20 3.73 8.63
N ASP A 21 29.30 3.10 9.01
CA ASP A 21 29.30 1.70 9.47
C ASP A 21 28.76 1.65 10.90
N LEU A 22 27.69 0.88 11.06
CA LEU A 22 26.99 0.63 12.32
C LEU A 22 27.21 -0.82 12.79
N SER A 23 28.25 -1.49 12.28
CA SER A 23 28.66 -2.81 12.74
C SER A 23 29.63 -2.69 13.93
N PRO A 24 29.56 -3.59 14.93
CA PRO A 24 30.57 -3.67 15.98
C PRO A 24 31.98 -3.81 15.39
N ARG A 25 32.91 -2.96 15.84
CA ARG A 25 34.29 -2.96 15.32
C ARG A 25 34.95 -4.31 15.59
N GLY A 26 35.51 -4.93 14.54
CA GLY A 26 36.20 -6.21 14.63
C GLY A 26 35.28 -7.44 14.72
N GLY A 27 33.96 -7.28 14.52
CA GLY A 27 33.00 -8.39 14.62
C GLY A 27 32.79 -8.91 16.04
N ASP A 28 33.30 -8.19 17.05
CA ASP A 28 33.17 -8.57 18.45
C ASP A 28 31.76 -8.28 18.96
N GLU A 29 30.93 -9.32 19.06
CA GLU A 29 29.57 -9.24 19.59
C GLU A 29 29.55 -8.82 21.08
N HIS A 30 30.68 -8.88 21.80
CA HIS A 30 30.80 -8.41 23.17
C HIS A 30 31.00 -6.89 23.29
N ARG A 31 31.15 -6.18 22.16
CA ARG A 31 31.23 -4.71 22.11
C ARG A 31 30.15 -4.10 21.19
N PRO A 32 28.87 -4.23 21.55
CA PRO A 32 27.76 -3.84 20.66
C PRO A 32 27.51 -2.32 20.60
N ILE A 33 28.22 -1.52 21.41
CA ILE A 33 27.97 -0.08 21.53
C ILE A 33 28.75 0.68 20.47
N ILE A 34 28.04 1.48 19.68
CA ILE A 34 28.61 2.37 18.67
C ILE A 34 28.38 3.81 19.12
N LEU A 35 29.47 4.52 19.39
CA LEU A 35 29.43 5.91 19.80
C LEU A 35 29.65 6.83 18.60
N VAL A 36 28.63 7.64 18.28
CA VAL A 36 28.73 8.71 17.30
C VAL A 36 28.94 10.04 18.02
N GLY A 37 30.19 10.47 18.10
CA GLY A 37 30.59 11.74 18.72
C GLY A 37 30.57 12.91 17.73
N GLY A 38 30.19 14.09 18.20
CA GLY A 38 30.25 15.32 17.42
C GLY A 38 29.77 16.53 18.22
N HIS A 39 30.14 17.74 17.79
CA HIS A 39 29.66 18.98 18.42
C HIS A 39 28.16 19.18 18.24
N ASN A 40 27.56 20.10 18.99
CA ASN A 40 26.18 20.51 18.76
C ASN A 40 26.06 21.14 17.37
N GLY A 41 25.01 20.79 16.63
CA GLY A 41 24.86 21.18 15.23
C GLY A 41 25.65 20.33 14.22
N ALA A 42 26.49 19.38 14.65
CA ALA A 42 27.26 18.51 13.74
C ALA A 42 26.43 17.42 13.02
N GLY A 43 25.10 17.42 13.17
CA GLY A 43 24.21 16.48 12.48
C GLY A 43 23.88 15.19 13.23
N LYS A 44 24.20 15.06 14.52
CA LYS A 44 23.84 13.87 15.32
C LYS A 44 22.34 13.54 15.27
N THR A 45 21.49 14.54 15.54
CA THR A 45 20.02 14.40 15.43
C THR A 45 19.60 14.09 14.00
N THR A 46 20.28 14.68 13.00
CA THR A 46 20.02 14.41 11.58
C THR A 46 20.25 12.95 11.22
N LEU A 47 21.26 12.28 11.80
CA LEU A 47 21.47 10.84 11.61
C LEU A 47 20.28 10.02 12.14
N LEU A 48 19.79 10.36 13.34
CA LEU A 48 18.64 9.70 13.96
C LEU A 48 17.36 9.90 13.12
N GLU A 49 17.13 11.12 12.66
CA GLU A 49 16.02 11.46 11.77
C GLU A 49 16.09 10.71 10.44
N ALA A 50 17.30 10.55 9.88
CA ALA A 50 17.51 9.81 8.65
C ALA A 50 17.03 8.37 8.78
N VAL A 51 17.42 7.67 9.85
CA VAL A 51 16.97 6.30 10.12
C VAL A 51 15.44 6.21 10.19
N ARG A 52 14.81 7.13 10.93
CA ARG A 52 13.34 7.16 11.08
C ARG A 52 12.62 7.40 9.76
N ILE A 53 13.08 8.37 8.96
CA ILE A 53 12.51 8.67 7.65
C ILE A 53 12.71 7.52 6.68
N CYS A 54 13.88 6.90 6.65
CA CYS A 54 14.16 5.74 5.81
C CYS A 54 13.13 4.63 6.02
N LEU A 55 12.90 4.27 7.29
CA LEU A 55 11.99 3.19 7.67
C LEU A 55 10.51 3.56 7.50
N HIS A 56 10.11 4.77 7.90
CA HIS A 56 8.68 5.08 8.09
C HIS A 56 8.12 6.16 7.17
N GLY A 57 8.98 6.85 6.41
CA GLY A 57 8.59 7.98 5.56
C GLY A 57 7.78 9.01 6.35
N ARG A 58 6.61 9.37 5.84
CA ARG A 58 5.69 10.32 6.49
C ARG A 58 5.41 10.03 7.97
N LEU A 59 5.29 8.75 8.36
CA LEU A 59 4.98 8.37 9.75
C LEU A 59 6.12 8.69 10.73
N ALA A 60 7.35 8.94 10.24
CA ALA A 60 8.45 9.41 11.08
C ALA A 60 8.19 10.79 11.70
N LEU A 61 7.31 11.59 11.09
CA LEU A 61 6.93 12.93 11.56
C LEU A 61 5.71 12.92 12.49
N GLY A 62 5.01 11.77 12.59
CA GLY A 62 3.78 11.61 13.37
C GLY A 62 2.62 11.05 12.55
N SER A 63 1.55 10.64 13.24
CA SER A 63 0.38 10.00 12.64
C SER A 63 -0.55 10.97 11.90
N ARG A 64 -0.52 12.27 12.24
CA ARG A 64 -1.44 13.29 11.70
C ARG A 64 -0.78 14.28 10.72
N VAL A 65 0.27 13.85 10.04
CA VAL A 65 1.05 14.70 9.14
C VAL A 65 0.37 14.78 7.77
N THR A 66 0.09 16.00 7.31
CA THR A 66 -0.47 16.23 5.98
C THR A 66 0.56 15.95 4.89
N ASP A 67 0.11 15.65 3.67
CA ASP A 67 1.03 15.47 2.54
C ASP A 67 1.85 16.74 2.30
N VAL A 68 1.22 17.93 2.30
CA VAL A 68 1.91 19.22 2.12
C VAL A 68 3.04 19.40 3.14
N THR A 69 2.78 19.13 4.43
CA THR A 69 3.79 19.22 5.49
C THR A 69 4.96 18.26 5.24
N TYR A 70 4.65 17.03 4.82
CA TYR A 70 5.67 16.02 4.55
C TYR A 70 6.53 16.38 3.33
N GLN A 71 5.90 16.83 2.25
CA GLN A 71 6.57 17.29 1.03
C GLN A 71 7.51 18.46 1.34
N SER A 72 7.04 19.46 2.11
CA SER A 72 7.86 20.58 2.59
C SER A 72 9.05 20.09 3.42
N TYR A 73 8.82 19.17 4.36
CA TYR A 73 9.90 18.57 5.15
C TYR A 73 10.95 17.91 4.25
N LEU A 74 10.56 17.08 3.28
CA LEU A 74 11.51 16.44 2.36
C LEU A 74 12.33 17.48 1.57
N ARG A 75 11.72 18.60 1.15
CA ARG A 75 12.43 19.69 0.46
C ARG A 75 13.44 20.39 1.34
N GLU A 76 13.10 20.62 2.60
CA GLU A 76 14.02 21.23 3.59
C GLU A 76 15.20 20.32 3.91
N ARG A 77 15.05 19.00 3.73
CA ARG A 77 16.12 18.01 3.93
C ARG A 77 16.99 17.79 2.70
N LEU A 78 16.80 18.53 1.61
CA LEU A 78 17.79 18.59 0.53
C LEU A 78 18.97 19.45 0.96
N HIS A 79 20.18 18.93 0.82
CA HIS A 79 21.39 19.67 1.12
C HIS A 79 21.45 20.98 0.33
N ARG A 80 21.78 22.07 1.03
CA ARG A 80 22.02 23.40 0.45
C ARG A 80 23.47 23.75 0.72
N ALA A 81 24.27 23.79 -0.34
CA ALA A 81 25.65 24.21 -0.20
C ALA A 81 25.70 25.74 -0.24
N ALA A 82 26.51 26.36 0.63
CA ALA A 82 26.57 27.82 0.76
C ALA A 82 27.07 28.53 -0.52
N ASP A 83 27.78 27.79 -1.38
CA ASP A 83 28.29 28.19 -2.69
C ASP A 83 27.30 28.00 -3.84
N LEU A 84 26.22 27.24 -3.63
CA LEU A 84 25.21 26.96 -4.64
C LEU A 84 23.92 27.76 -4.34
N HIS A 85 23.45 28.52 -5.33
CA HIS A 85 22.19 29.28 -5.25
C HIS A 85 20.93 28.38 -5.24
N SER A 86 21.10 27.06 -5.26
CA SER A 86 20.01 26.09 -5.31
C SER A 86 20.30 24.86 -4.46
N ALA A 87 19.25 24.28 -3.86
CA ALA A 87 19.33 22.99 -3.17
C ALA A 87 19.75 21.86 -4.14
N ALA A 88 20.26 20.76 -3.58
CA ALA A 88 20.53 19.54 -4.33
C ALA A 88 19.27 19.07 -5.09
N ALA A 89 19.46 18.55 -6.30
CA ALA A 89 18.37 18.04 -7.13
C ALA A 89 17.77 16.72 -6.61
N TYR A 90 18.50 16.02 -5.74
CA TYR A 90 18.11 14.71 -5.21
C TYR A 90 18.75 14.49 -3.84
N ALA A 91 17.99 13.86 -2.94
CA ALA A 91 18.49 13.31 -1.69
C ALA A 91 18.01 11.87 -1.49
N SER A 92 18.79 11.08 -0.74
CA SER A 92 18.35 9.78 -0.27
C SER A 92 18.95 9.38 1.06
N VAL A 93 18.25 8.48 1.73
CA VAL A 93 18.71 7.78 2.93
C VAL A 93 18.57 6.28 2.68
N GLY A 94 19.64 5.54 2.90
CA GLY A 94 19.72 4.09 2.85
C GLY A 94 20.03 3.52 4.23
N LEU A 95 19.36 2.45 4.63
CA LEU A 95 19.59 1.77 5.89
C LEU A 95 19.70 0.27 5.64
N GLU A 96 20.80 -0.30 6.07
CA GLU A 96 21.01 -1.74 6.13
C GLU A 96 20.82 -2.26 7.54
N PHE A 97 20.04 -3.32 7.68
CA PHE A 97 19.82 -3.98 8.96
C PHE A 97 19.56 -5.48 8.79
N GLU A 98 19.89 -6.23 9.83
CA GLU A 98 19.52 -7.63 9.99
C GLU A 98 18.22 -7.74 10.77
N TYR A 99 17.31 -8.57 10.27
CA TYR A 99 16.07 -8.90 10.94
C TYR A 99 15.90 -10.43 11.00
N SER A 100 15.49 -10.93 12.16
CA SER A 100 15.23 -12.36 12.36
C SER A 100 13.74 -12.60 12.42
N HIS A 101 13.22 -13.37 11.47
CA HIS A 101 11.83 -13.77 11.42
C HIS A 101 11.75 -15.30 11.47
N LEU A 102 11.04 -15.84 12.46
CA LEU A 102 10.91 -17.30 12.68
C LEU A 102 12.27 -18.03 12.72
N GLY A 103 13.28 -17.40 13.32
CA GLY A 103 14.64 -17.95 13.44
C GLY A 103 15.53 -17.82 12.20
N LYS A 104 15.00 -17.33 11.07
CA LYS A 104 15.79 -17.02 9.88
C LYS A 104 16.22 -15.55 9.90
N LYS A 105 17.54 -15.33 9.86
CA LYS A 105 18.14 -14.00 9.70
C LYS A 105 18.23 -13.65 8.23
N SER A 106 17.74 -12.48 7.85
CA SER A 106 17.93 -11.89 6.52
C SER A 106 18.52 -10.48 6.65
N ARG A 107 19.34 -10.09 5.67
CA ARG A 107 19.85 -8.73 5.52
C ARG A 107 18.91 -7.93 4.65
N TYR A 108 18.44 -6.81 5.15
CA TYR A 108 17.61 -5.88 4.41
C TYR A 108 18.36 -4.59 4.13
N PHE A 109 18.22 -4.06 2.93
CA PHE A 109 18.62 -2.70 2.59
C PHE A 109 17.41 -1.92 2.11
N VAL A 110 17.02 -0.90 2.86
CA VAL A 110 15.93 0.01 2.51
C VAL A 110 16.55 1.33 2.09
N GLN A 111 16.18 1.85 0.92
CA GLN A 111 16.59 3.17 0.47
C GLN A 111 15.37 4.00 0.10
N ARG A 112 15.23 5.15 0.73
CA ARG A 112 14.20 6.14 0.42
C ARG A 112 14.86 7.36 -0.19
N GLY A 113 14.41 7.77 -1.36
CA GLY A 113 14.98 8.88 -2.11
C GLY A 113 13.92 9.80 -2.66
N TRP A 114 14.27 11.06 -2.86
CA TRP A 114 13.33 12.05 -3.32
C TRP A 114 13.98 13.19 -4.11
N GLU A 115 13.21 13.72 -5.06
CA GLU A 115 13.61 14.83 -5.94
C GLU A 115 12.49 15.89 -5.99
N PRO A 116 12.81 17.20 -5.95
CA PRO A 116 11.84 18.25 -6.18
C PRO A 116 11.13 18.07 -7.53
N ARG A 117 9.81 18.27 -7.54
CA ARG A 117 9.06 18.54 -8.77
C ARG A 117 8.74 20.03 -8.87
N GLY A 118 8.29 20.46 -10.06
CA GLY A 118 7.84 21.83 -10.28
C GLY A 118 6.84 22.28 -9.20
N GLY A 119 6.96 23.54 -8.77
CA GLY A 119 6.20 24.05 -7.63
C GLY A 119 6.70 23.49 -6.28
N ALA A 120 5.76 23.19 -5.39
CA ALA A 120 6.04 22.72 -4.02
C ALA A 120 6.11 21.18 -3.87
N GLY A 121 5.87 20.42 -4.93
CA GLY A 121 5.83 18.95 -4.86
C GLY A 121 7.22 18.31 -4.81
N VAL A 122 7.26 17.04 -4.38
CA VAL A 122 8.42 16.15 -4.41
C VAL A 122 7.98 14.80 -4.96
N LYS A 123 8.83 14.18 -5.78
CA LYS A 123 8.69 12.77 -6.16
C LYS A 123 9.51 11.96 -5.18
N GLU A 124 8.85 11.13 -4.39
CA GLU A 124 9.49 10.17 -3.50
C GLU A 124 9.48 8.77 -4.14
N GLY A 125 10.54 7.99 -3.88
CA GLY A 125 10.59 6.57 -4.16
C GLY A 125 11.24 5.80 -3.01
N ILE A 126 10.88 4.53 -2.89
CA ILE A 126 11.50 3.58 -1.98
C ILE A 126 12.05 2.40 -2.80
N ARG A 127 13.18 1.85 -2.35
CA ARG A 127 13.78 0.61 -2.85
C ARG A 127 14.07 -0.30 -1.67
N VAL A 128 13.73 -1.58 -1.79
CA VAL A 128 14.00 -2.59 -0.77
C VAL A 128 14.74 -3.77 -1.39
N LEU A 129 15.85 -4.17 -0.78
CA LEU A 129 16.59 -5.37 -1.10
C LEU A 129 16.53 -6.34 0.08
N ARG A 130 16.47 -7.64 -0.20
CA ARG A 130 16.69 -8.72 0.77
C ARG A 130 17.85 -9.56 0.27
N ASP A 131 18.88 -9.70 1.10
CA ASP A 131 20.09 -10.46 0.79
C ASP A 131 20.73 -10.03 -0.56
N ASP A 132 20.78 -8.71 -0.76
CA ASP A 132 21.25 -8.00 -1.96
C ASP A 132 20.41 -8.17 -3.24
N GLU A 133 19.32 -8.92 -3.17
CA GLU A 133 18.37 -9.09 -4.29
C GLU A 133 17.15 -8.16 -4.12
N PRO A 134 16.60 -7.62 -5.23
CA PRO A 134 15.32 -6.91 -5.19
C PRO A 134 14.21 -7.75 -4.53
N LEU A 135 13.38 -7.11 -3.71
CA LEU A 135 12.24 -7.76 -3.09
C LEU A 135 11.09 -7.93 -4.10
N ASP A 136 11.28 -8.77 -5.11
CA ASP A 136 10.33 -8.96 -6.22
C ASP A 136 9.06 -9.72 -5.83
N GLU A 137 9.09 -10.44 -4.70
CA GLU A 137 7.93 -11.13 -4.14
C GLU A 137 6.87 -10.18 -3.55
N VAL A 138 7.22 -8.91 -3.34
CA VAL A 138 6.31 -7.87 -2.85
C VAL A 138 6.24 -6.77 -3.90
N ASP A 139 5.03 -6.38 -4.29
CA ASP A 139 4.83 -5.27 -5.20
C ASP A 139 5.47 -3.98 -4.65
N SER A 140 6.10 -3.20 -5.52
CA SER A 140 6.84 -1.99 -5.15
C SER A 140 5.98 -0.95 -4.42
N GLU A 141 4.68 -0.92 -4.70
CA GLU A 141 3.70 -0.07 -4.01
C GLU A 141 3.52 -0.46 -2.52
N LEU A 142 3.74 -1.74 -2.20
CA LEU A 142 3.59 -2.31 -0.86
C LEU A 142 4.90 -2.33 -0.06
N TRP A 143 6.03 -1.91 -0.64
CA TRP A 143 7.33 -1.91 0.04
C TRP A 143 7.33 -1.07 1.32
N SER A 144 6.61 0.05 1.36
CA SER A 144 6.50 0.84 2.59
C SER A 144 5.75 0.10 3.70
N ASP A 145 4.71 -0.68 3.35
CA ASP A 145 3.96 -1.46 4.33
C ASP A 145 4.72 -2.71 4.77
N PHE A 146 5.49 -3.33 3.86
CA PHE A 146 6.42 -4.38 4.21
C PHE A 146 7.49 -3.92 5.21
N VAL A 147 8.13 -2.77 4.98
CA VAL A 147 9.11 -2.25 5.94
C VAL A 147 8.47 -1.95 7.30
N ARG A 148 7.21 -1.48 7.33
CA ARG A 148 6.45 -1.26 8.57
C ARG A 148 6.08 -2.55 9.29
N SER A 149 5.90 -3.66 8.59
CA SER A 149 5.65 -4.95 9.23
C SER A 149 6.91 -5.51 9.90
N LEU A 150 8.09 -5.26 9.33
CA LEU A 150 9.38 -5.61 9.93
C LEU A 150 9.69 -4.72 11.14
N VAL A 151 9.52 -3.40 10.98
CA VAL A 151 9.79 -2.41 12.02
C VAL A 151 8.55 -1.53 12.21
N PRO A 152 7.68 -1.87 13.17
CA PRO A 152 6.48 -1.07 13.45
C PRO A 152 6.85 0.37 13.88
N PRO A 153 6.18 1.41 13.34
CA PRO A 153 6.48 2.80 13.69
C PRO A 153 6.33 3.13 15.19
N GLY A 154 5.42 2.45 15.88
CA GLY A 154 5.24 2.62 17.33
C GLY A 154 6.48 2.17 18.10
N VAL A 155 7.01 1.01 17.73
CA VAL A 155 8.25 0.44 18.28
C VAL A 155 9.47 1.31 17.97
N ALA A 156 9.50 1.94 16.81
CA ALA A 156 10.61 2.80 16.41
C ALA A 156 10.81 3.99 17.35
N GLN A 157 9.76 4.47 18.03
CA GLN A 157 9.89 5.55 19.03
C GLN A 157 10.69 5.11 20.26
N LEU A 158 10.70 3.81 20.57
CA LEU A 158 11.51 3.20 21.63
C LEU A 158 12.97 2.98 21.26
N PHE A 159 13.27 2.78 19.98
CA PHE A 159 14.65 2.51 19.53
C PHE A 159 15.35 3.76 19.01
N PHE A 160 14.58 4.77 18.58
CA PHE A 160 15.08 5.97 17.94
C PHE A 160 14.59 7.25 18.63
N PHE A 161 15.09 7.46 19.85
CA PHE A 161 14.81 8.64 20.66
C PHE A 161 16.05 9.52 20.85
N ASP A 162 15.82 10.81 21.11
CA ASP A 162 16.82 11.72 21.63
C ASP A 162 16.55 11.98 23.13
N GLY A 163 17.47 12.70 23.79
CA GLY A 163 17.33 13.00 25.21
C GLY A 163 16.09 13.84 25.54
N GLU A 164 15.58 14.65 24.60
CA GLU A 164 14.37 15.45 24.80
C GLU A 164 13.11 14.57 24.76
N LYS A 165 13.05 13.58 23.88
CA LYS A 165 11.94 12.63 23.77
C LYS A 165 11.85 11.68 24.95
N ILE A 166 12.98 11.21 25.50
CA ILE A 166 12.96 10.39 26.73
C ILE A 166 12.26 11.16 27.85
N LYS A 167 12.54 12.46 27.96
CA LYS A 167 11.90 13.31 28.97
C LYS A 167 10.39 13.41 28.76
N ARG A 168 9.92 13.64 27.52
CA ARG A 168 8.48 13.69 27.21
C ARG A 168 7.77 12.36 27.44
N LEU A 169 8.39 11.24 27.06
CA LEU A 169 7.88 9.90 27.31
C LEU A 169 7.69 9.60 28.81
N ALA A 170 8.48 10.22 29.68
CA ALA A 170 8.36 10.09 31.13
C ALA A 170 7.32 11.04 31.75
N GLU A 171 6.97 12.13 31.07
CA GLU A 171 6.13 13.22 31.60
C GLU A 171 4.70 13.21 31.02
N GLU A 172 4.46 12.65 29.83
CA GLU A 172 3.16 12.70 29.13
C GLU A 172 2.42 11.35 29.09
N GLU A 173 1.26 11.25 29.77
CA GLU A 173 0.41 10.04 29.82
C GLU A 173 -0.01 9.51 28.44
N THR A 174 -0.23 10.40 27.47
CA THR A 174 -0.68 10.02 26.12
C THR A 174 0.44 9.34 25.33
N GLU A 175 1.68 9.80 25.47
CA GLU A 175 2.85 9.16 24.85
C GLU A 175 3.15 7.80 25.52
N ALA A 176 2.93 7.70 26.84
CA ALA A 176 3.05 6.44 27.57
C ALA A 176 2.01 5.38 27.12
N LEU A 177 0.78 5.79 26.80
CA LEU A 177 -0.24 4.90 26.22
C LEU A 177 0.15 4.39 24.84
N ALA A 178 0.57 5.29 23.94
CA ALA A 178 1.05 4.92 22.61
C ALA A 178 2.28 4.00 22.67
N LEU A 179 3.14 4.21 23.66
CA LEU A 179 4.25 3.33 23.99
C LEU A 179 3.77 1.94 24.41
N GLY A 180 2.77 1.84 25.28
CA GLY A 180 2.18 0.57 25.70
C GLY A 180 1.61 -0.24 24.54
N GLU A 181 0.88 0.40 23.62
CA GLU A 181 0.38 -0.24 22.39
C GLU A 181 1.52 -0.73 21.48
N SER A 182 2.59 0.06 21.39
CA SER A 182 3.77 -0.28 20.60
C SER A 182 4.51 -1.49 21.15
N ILE A 183 4.62 -1.60 22.48
CA ILE A 183 5.19 -2.77 23.16
C ILE A 183 4.30 -4.00 22.95
N LYS A 184 2.97 -3.85 23.05
CA LYS A 184 2.03 -4.94 22.74
C LYS A 184 2.22 -5.46 21.33
N ALA A 185 2.35 -4.56 20.35
CA ALA A 185 2.63 -4.93 18.97
C ALA A 185 3.98 -5.64 18.78
N LEU A 186 5.03 -5.20 19.50
CA LEU A 186 6.33 -5.88 19.47
C LEU A 186 6.29 -7.28 20.07
N LEU A 187 5.55 -7.45 21.16
CA LEU A 187 5.37 -8.73 21.84
C LEU A 187 4.37 -9.64 21.12
N GLY A 188 3.78 -9.20 20.00
CA GLY A 188 2.76 -9.94 19.26
C GLY A 188 1.45 -10.12 20.03
N LEU A 189 1.21 -9.27 21.03
CA LEU A 189 -0.03 -9.27 21.81
C LEU A 189 -1.21 -8.66 21.02
N ASP A 190 -0.91 -7.95 19.93
CA ASP A 190 -1.89 -7.44 18.95
C ASP A 190 -2.21 -8.46 17.85
N LEU A 191 -1.56 -9.64 17.84
CA LEU A 191 -1.77 -10.66 16.81
C LEU A 191 -3.22 -11.13 16.75
N VAL A 192 -3.87 -11.24 17.90
CA VAL A 192 -5.28 -11.63 18.02
C VAL A 192 -6.20 -10.55 17.44
N GLU A 193 -5.90 -9.28 17.71
CA GLU A 193 -6.65 -8.12 17.21
C GLU A 193 -6.47 -7.97 15.69
N ARG A 194 -5.25 -8.15 15.18
CA ARG A 194 -4.96 -8.18 13.73
C ARG A 194 -5.66 -9.34 13.04
N LEU A 195 -5.61 -10.54 13.62
CA LEU A 195 -6.30 -11.71 13.08
C LEU A 195 -7.82 -11.50 13.02
N GLN A 196 -8.40 -10.84 14.03
CA GLN A 196 -9.81 -10.46 14.00
C GLN A 196 -10.12 -9.50 12.85
N ALA A 197 -9.35 -8.42 12.71
CA ALA A 197 -9.53 -7.47 11.60
C ALA A 197 -9.36 -8.14 10.22
N ASP A 198 -8.38 -9.03 10.08
CA ASP A 198 -8.15 -9.78 8.85
C ASP A 198 -9.30 -10.75 8.54
N LEU A 199 -9.85 -11.43 9.56
CA LEU A 199 -11.03 -12.29 9.43
C LEU A 199 -12.29 -11.49 9.05
N ASP A 200 -12.45 -10.28 9.57
CA ASP A 200 -13.56 -9.37 9.21
C ASP A 200 -13.45 -8.92 7.75
N VAL A 201 -12.25 -8.53 7.30
CA VAL A 201 -12.00 -8.17 5.90
C VAL A 201 -12.20 -9.38 4.98
N PHE A 202 -11.70 -10.55 5.37
CA PHE A 202 -11.85 -11.79 4.63
C PHE A 202 -13.33 -12.21 4.52
N SER A 203 -14.07 -12.17 5.62
CA SER A 203 -15.51 -12.50 5.65
C SER A 203 -16.33 -11.53 4.80
N ALA A 204 -16.04 -10.23 4.85
CA ALA A 204 -16.67 -9.23 3.99
C ALA A 204 -16.37 -9.46 2.50
N LYS A 205 -15.12 -9.83 2.17
CA LYS A 205 -14.69 -10.16 0.80
C LYS A 205 -15.35 -11.45 0.30
N GLN A 206 -15.47 -12.46 1.17
CA GLN A 206 -16.17 -13.72 0.87
C GLN A 206 -17.66 -13.49 0.65
N ALA A 207 -18.33 -12.72 1.53
CA ALA A 207 -19.73 -12.35 1.38
C ALA A 207 -20.00 -11.62 0.06
N ARG A 208 -19.12 -10.69 -0.34
CA ARG A 208 -19.19 -10.02 -1.64
C ARG A 208 -19.00 -10.98 -2.81
N ARG A 209 -18.07 -11.95 -2.73
CA ARG A 209 -17.88 -12.99 -3.77
C ARG A 209 -19.12 -13.87 -3.90
N THR A 210 -19.71 -14.31 -2.78
CA THR A 210 -20.92 -15.13 -2.76
C THR A 210 -22.12 -14.37 -3.30
N ALA A 211 -22.28 -13.10 -2.94
CA ALA A 211 -23.32 -12.23 -3.50
C ALA A 211 -23.19 -12.09 -5.03
N ARG A 212 -21.97 -11.83 -5.53
CA ARG A 212 -21.68 -11.71 -6.97
C ARG A 212 -21.94 -13.02 -7.73
N ALA A 213 -21.62 -14.16 -7.13
CA ALA A 213 -21.92 -15.48 -7.69
C ALA A 213 -23.43 -15.76 -7.75
N LYS A 214 -24.19 -15.38 -6.72
CA LYS A 214 -25.65 -15.54 -6.67
C LYS A 214 -26.35 -14.66 -7.71
N THR A 215 -25.90 -13.41 -7.89
CA THR A 215 -26.39 -12.50 -8.93
C THR A 215 -26.09 -13.03 -10.34
N ALA A 216 -24.89 -13.54 -10.58
CA ALA A 216 -24.52 -14.14 -11.87
C ALA A 216 -25.34 -15.41 -12.19
N GLY A 217 -25.66 -16.22 -11.17
CA GLY A 217 -26.54 -17.39 -11.31
C GLY A 217 -27.95 -16.99 -11.74
N ARG A 218 -28.55 -16.00 -11.05
CA ARG A 218 -29.90 -15.52 -11.36
C ARG A 218 -29.99 -14.87 -12.74
N LEU A 219 -28.95 -14.16 -13.17
CA LEU A 219 -28.86 -13.60 -14.51
C LEU A 219 -28.88 -14.68 -15.60
N ARG A 220 -28.21 -15.83 -15.37
CA ARG A 220 -28.23 -16.96 -16.31
C ARG A 220 -29.58 -17.67 -16.36
N GLU A 221 -30.30 -17.76 -15.24
CA GLU A 221 -31.66 -18.30 -15.21
C GLU A 221 -32.63 -17.41 -15.99
N LEU A 222 -32.58 -16.10 -15.73
CA LEU A 222 -33.37 -15.10 -16.46
C LEU A 222 -33.08 -15.13 -17.98
N ASP A 223 -31.81 -15.24 -18.39
CA ASP A 223 -31.45 -15.34 -19.81
C ASP A 223 -32.00 -16.62 -20.48
N LYS A 224 -31.99 -17.75 -19.77
CA LYS A 224 -32.60 -18.99 -20.26
C LYS A 224 -34.11 -18.87 -20.40
N GLU A 225 -34.76 -18.25 -19.41
CA GLU A 225 -36.22 -18.08 -19.42
C GLU A 225 -36.66 -17.12 -20.53
N LEU A 226 -35.90 -16.04 -20.77
CA LEU A 226 -36.15 -15.09 -21.85
C LEU A 226 -36.02 -15.77 -23.23
N LYS A 227 -34.98 -16.60 -23.43
CA LYS A 227 -34.84 -17.40 -24.66
C LYS A 227 -35.98 -18.38 -24.88
N ARG A 228 -36.46 -19.04 -23.82
CA ARG A 228 -37.61 -19.95 -23.90
C ARG A 228 -38.87 -19.20 -24.32
N LEU A 229 -39.16 -18.07 -23.66
CA LEU A 229 -40.33 -17.25 -23.95
C LEU A 229 -40.30 -16.69 -25.38
N ASN A 230 -39.13 -16.25 -25.87
CA ASN A 230 -39.00 -15.80 -27.26
C ASN A 230 -39.26 -16.93 -28.26
N GLY A 231 -38.75 -18.13 -28.02
CA GLY A 231 -39.04 -19.28 -28.90
C GLY A 231 -40.49 -19.74 -28.84
N GLU A 232 -41.20 -19.50 -27.74
CA GLU A 232 -42.65 -19.72 -27.66
C GLU A 232 -43.43 -18.64 -28.42
N LEU A 233 -42.98 -17.39 -28.33
CA LEU A 233 -43.57 -16.26 -29.06
C LEU A 233 -43.44 -16.47 -30.57
N GLU A 234 -42.25 -16.85 -31.07
CA GLU A 234 -42.03 -17.15 -32.49
C GLU A 234 -42.99 -18.22 -33.01
N LYS A 235 -43.21 -19.30 -32.25
CA LYS A 235 -44.16 -20.35 -32.63
C LYS A 235 -45.60 -19.84 -32.69
N ILE A 236 -46.01 -19.02 -31.73
CA ILE A 236 -47.35 -18.43 -31.71
C ILE A 236 -47.53 -17.49 -32.91
N GLU A 237 -46.50 -16.72 -33.27
CA GLU A 237 -46.52 -15.86 -34.45
C GLU A 237 -46.60 -16.67 -35.76
N GLU A 238 -45.85 -17.76 -35.87
CA GLU A 238 -45.94 -18.70 -37.00
C GLU A 238 -47.34 -19.32 -37.13
N ASP A 239 -47.91 -19.79 -36.01
CA ASP A 239 -49.26 -20.36 -35.97
C ASP A 239 -50.32 -19.30 -36.34
N ALA A 240 -50.19 -18.08 -35.83
CA ALA A 240 -51.09 -16.98 -36.15
C ALA A 240 -51.03 -16.60 -37.64
N ALA A 241 -49.84 -16.55 -38.24
CA ALA A 241 -49.66 -16.32 -39.67
C ALA A 241 -50.32 -17.43 -40.49
N ARG A 242 -50.10 -18.70 -40.11
CA ARG A 242 -50.72 -19.86 -40.75
C ARG A 242 -52.26 -19.80 -40.70
N PHE A 243 -52.83 -19.52 -39.54
CA PHE A 243 -54.29 -19.38 -39.41
C PHE A 243 -54.82 -18.18 -40.21
N GLY A 244 -54.07 -17.08 -40.30
CA GLY A 244 -54.39 -15.94 -41.16
C GLY A 244 -54.46 -16.32 -42.64
N ASP A 245 -53.50 -17.09 -43.14
CA ASP A 245 -53.46 -17.59 -44.51
C ASP A 245 -54.62 -18.56 -44.82
N GLU A 246 -54.94 -19.46 -43.87
CA GLU A 246 -56.08 -20.37 -43.99
C GLU A 246 -57.41 -19.60 -44.03
N HIS A 247 -57.57 -18.58 -43.17
CA HIS A 247 -58.75 -17.71 -43.16
C HIS A 247 -58.90 -16.92 -44.47
N ALA A 248 -57.80 -16.38 -45.02
CA ALA A 248 -57.82 -15.67 -46.30
C ALA A 248 -58.21 -16.59 -47.47
N LYS A 249 -57.70 -17.83 -47.49
CA LYS A 249 -58.09 -18.84 -48.50
C LYS A 249 -59.57 -19.21 -48.43
N LEU A 250 -60.09 -19.47 -47.23
CA LEU A 250 -61.51 -19.76 -47.02
C LEU A 250 -62.39 -18.59 -47.44
N GLY A 251 -62.00 -17.35 -47.10
CA GLY A 251 -62.68 -16.13 -47.55
C GLY A 251 -62.75 -16.01 -49.08
N ALA A 252 -61.63 -16.28 -49.77
CA ALA A 252 -61.60 -16.28 -51.24
C ALA A 252 -62.47 -17.38 -51.86
N GLN A 253 -62.52 -18.56 -51.24
CA GLN A 253 -63.39 -19.65 -51.69
C GLN A 253 -64.87 -19.28 -51.55
N ILE A 254 -65.27 -18.70 -50.41
CA ILE A 254 -66.63 -18.21 -50.18
C ILE A 254 -67.01 -17.19 -51.26
N LEU A 255 -66.16 -16.18 -51.50
CA LEU A 255 -66.38 -15.17 -52.54
C LEU A 255 -66.57 -15.80 -53.93
N SER A 256 -65.75 -16.79 -54.30
CA SER A 256 -65.88 -17.47 -55.59
C SER A 256 -67.19 -18.27 -55.71
N VAL A 257 -67.69 -18.82 -54.61
CA VAL A 257 -68.96 -19.54 -54.58
C VAL A 257 -70.13 -18.56 -54.68
N GLU A 258 -70.05 -17.43 -53.99
CA GLU A 258 -71.03 -16.34 -54.09
C GLU A 258 -71.10 -15.76 -55.51
N GLU A 259 -69.96 -15.51 -56.15
CA GLU A 259 -69.91 -15.04 -57.55
C GLU A 259 -70.52 -16.05 -58.53
N ARG A 260 -70.27 -17.36 -58.33
CA ARG A 260 -70.88 -18.43 -59.14
C ARG A 260 -72.40 -18.53 -58.95
N LEU A 261 -72.89 -18.28 -57.73
CA LEU A 261 -74.33 -18.26 -57.45
C LEU A 261 -75.02 -17.01 -58.02
N ALA A 262 -74.30 -15.90 -58.15
CA ALA A 262 -74.83 -14.66 -58.71
C ALA A 262 -74.89 -14.64 -60.26
N GLN A 263 -74.16 -15.52 -60.94
CA GLN A 263 -74.09 -15.61 -62.41
C GLN A 263 -74.92 -16.75 -63.03
N GLY A 264 -75.56 -17.59 -62.21
CA GLY A 264 -76.46 -18.68 -62.65
C GLY A 264 -77.92 -18.37 -62.34
#